data_AF-A0A967SU40-F1
#
_entry.id   AF-A0A967SU40-F1
#
_cell.length_a   1.000
_cell.length_b   1.000
_cell.length_c   1.000
_cell.angle_alpha   90.00
_cell.angle_beta   90.00
_cell.angle_gamma   90.00
#
_symmetry.space_group_name_H-M   'P 1'
#
loop_
_entity.id
_entity.type
_entity.pdbx_description
1 polymer ?
#
loop_
_entity_poly.entity_id
_entity_poly.type
_entity_poly.pdbx_seq_one_letter_code
_entity_poly.pdbx_strand_id
1 'polypeptide(L)' 'PIYEDVLRRHGVPYHVGGNYGFFARREVRDVRLLVAALADDGADLALAG' A
#
# COMPACT_ATOMS: atom_id res chain seq x y z
N PRO A 1 17.07 -0.08 -5.01
CA PRO A 1 17.12 0.64 -6.32
C PRO A 1 18.03 1.87 -6.19
N ILE A 2 19.28 1.74 -6.67
CA ILE A 2 20.36 2.73 -6.45
C ILE A 2 19.96 4.15 -6.90
N TYR A 3 19.25 4.29 -8.02
CA TYR A 3 18.85 5.60 -8.54
C TYR A 3 17.83 6.32 -7.66
N GLU A 4 16.85 5.60 -7.13
CA GLU A 4 15.82 6.18 -6.26
C GLU A 4 16.40 6.67 -4.94
N ASP A 5 17.35 5.92 -4.37
CA ASP A 5 17.98 6.28 -3.10
C ASP A 5 18.85 7.54 -3.24
N VAL A 6 19.51 7.71 -4.39
CA VAL A 6 20.26 8.93 -4.72
C VAL A 6 19.32 10.13 -4.88
N LEU A 7 18.24 10.00 -5.68
CA LEU A 7 17.27 11.08 -5.88
C LEU A 7 16.63 11.51 -4.56
N ARG A 8 16.26 10.54 -3.71
CA ARG A 8 15.72 10.79 -2.37
C ARG A 8 16.72 11.52 -1.47
N ARG A 9 17.99 11.13 -1.47
CA ARG A 9 19.06 11.78 -0.67
C ARG A 9 19.24 13.25 -1.04
N HIS A 10 19.04 13.60 -2.30
CA HIS A 10 19.16 14.97 -2.79
C HIS A 10 17.83 15.75 -2.82
N GLY A 11 16.74 15.17 -2.31
CA GLY A 11 15.44 15.83 -2.28
C GLY A 11 14.81 16.05 -3.66
N VAL A 12 15.27 15.32 -4.69
CA VAL A 12 14.75 15.44 -6.05
C VAL A 12 13.48 14.61 -6.16
N PRO A 13 12.32 15.21 -6.49
CA PRO A 13 11.08 14.46 -6.70
C PRO A 13 11.21 13.48 -7.87
N TYR A 14 10.69 12.28 -7.72
CA TYR A 14 10.73 11.25 -8.75
C TYR A 14 9.46 10.38 -8.71
N HIS A 15 9.15 9.75 -9.83
CA HIS A 15 8.03 8.83 -9.97
C HIS A 15 8.54 7.44 -10.35
N VAL A 16 7.99 6.39 -9.70
CA VAL A 16 8.28 4.99 -10.01
C VAL A 16 7.00 4.33 -10.50
N GLY A 17 6.98 3.94 -11.78
CA GLY A 17 5.88 3.18 -12.37
C GLY A 17 6.14 1.67 -12.32
N GLY A 18 5.07 0.87 -12.27
CA GLY A 18 5.13 -0.58 -12.49
C GLY A 18 5.62 -1.44 -11.32
N ASN A 19 5.69 -0.90 -10.10
CA ASN A 19 6.15 -1.66 -8.93
C ASN A 19 4.97 -2.34 -8.19
N TYR A 20 5.13 -3.62 -7.84
CA TYR A 20 4.14 -4.43 -7.10
C TYR A 20 3.98 -4.03 -5.61
N GLY A 21 4.75 -3.05 -5.13
CA GLY A 21 4.79 -2.69 -3.71
C GLY A 21 3.58 -1.92 -3.19
N PHE A 22 2.75 -1.28 -4.03
CA PHE A 22 1.68 -0.38 -3.55
C PHE A 22 0.63 -1.12 -2.71
N PHE A 23 0.08 -2.23 -3.23
CA PHE A 23 -0.93 -3.01 -2.52
C PHE A 23 -0.36 -3.85 -1.36
N ALA A 24 0.96 -4.03 -1.31
CA ALA A 24 1.64 -4.69 -0.20
C ALA A 24 1.89 -3.73 0.99
N ARG A 25 1.67 -2.42 0.81
CA ARG A 25 1.78 -1.45 1.91
C ARG A 25 0.70 -1.72 2.94
N ARG A 26 1.09 -1.69 4.22
CA ARG A 26 0.20 -1.94 5.34
C ARG A 26 -1.01 -1.01 5.31
N GLU A 27 -0.80 0.27 5.04
CA GLU A 27 -1.89 1.26 5.02
C GLU A 27 -2.91 0.95 3.92
N VAL A 28 -2.44 0.56 2.73
CA VAL A 28 -3.30 0.20 1.60
C VAL A 28 -4.06 -1.09 1.90
N ARG A 29 -3.39 -2.07 2.52
CA ARG A 29 -3.99 -3.33 2.95
C ARG A 29 -5.09 -3.09 4.00
N ASP A 30 -4.80 -2.31 5.02
CA ASP A 30 -5.70 -2.08 6.15
C ASP A 30 -6.96 -1.31 5.69
N VAL A 31 -6.80 -0.30 4.81
CA VAL A 31 -7.94 0.39 4.19
C VAL A 31 -8.78 -0.56 3.34
N ARG A 32 -8.13 -1.44 2.56
CA ARG A 32 -8.84 -2.44 1.75
C ARG A 32 -9.63 -3.43 2.61
N LEU A 33 -9.07 -3.87 3.74
CA LEU A 33 -9.76 -4.74 4.68
C LEU A 33 -10.98 -4.06 5.31
N LEU A 34 -10.84 -2.78 5.69
CA LEU A 34 -11.97 -2.00 6.20
C LEU A 34 -13.09 -1.89 5.15
N VAL A 35 -12.75 -1.57 3.90
CA VAL A 35 -13.74 -1.52 2.81
C VAL A 35 -14.41 -2.87 2.61
N ALA A 36 -13.65 -3.98 2.67
CA ALA A 36 -14.20 -5.32 2.55
C ALA A 36 -15.15 -5.67 3.71
N ALA A 37 -14.78 -5.32 4.95
CA ALA A 37 -15.62 -5.53 6.13
C ALA A 37 -16.94 -4.74 6.05
N LEU A 38 -16.91 -3.52 5.53
CA LEU A 38 -18.10 -2.69 5.37
C LEU A 38 -18.98 -3.11 4.19
N ALA A 39 -18.41 -3.80 3.21
CA ALA A 39 -19.12 -4.24 2.01
C ALA A 39 -19.85 -5.58 2.18
N ASP A 40 -19.51 -6.37 3.19
CA ASP A 40 -20.09 -7.69 3.46
C ASP A 40 -20.35 -7.88 4.96
N ASP A 41 -21.63 -7.89 5.35
CA ASP A 41 -22.10 -8.10 6.73
C ASP A 41 -21.67 -9.48 7.32
N GLY A 42 -21.12 -10.39 6.51
CA GLY A 42 -20.64 -11.72 6.92
C GLY A 42 -19.12 -11.92 6.90
N ALA A 43 -18.31 -10.88 6.63
CA ALA A 43 -16.86 -11.03 6.47
C ALA A 43 -16.11 -11.06 7.83
N ASP A 44 -16.24 -12.15 8.58
CA ASP A 44 -15.52 -12.38 9.84
C ASP A 44 -13.98 -12.29 9.70
N LEU A 45 -13.43 -12.57 8.51
CA LEU A 45 -12.00 -12.52 8.23
C LEU A 45 -11.45 -11.09 8.05
N ALA A 46 -12.28 -10.12 7.68
CA ALA A 46 -11.82 -8.75 7.46
C ALA A 46 -11.49 -8.00 8.76
N LEU A 47 -12.01 -8.50 9.89
CA LEU A 47 -11.77 -7.97 11.24
C LEU A 47 -10.68 -8.74 12.00
N ALA A 48 -10.22 -9.89 11.48
CA ALA A 48 -9.26 -10.78 12.16
C ALA A 48 -7.78 -10.46 11.90
N GLY A 49 -7.46 -9.74 10.81
CA GLY A 49 -6.12 -9.17 10.55
C GLY A 49 -5.08 -10.11 9.94
#